data_AF-A0A380KFT2-F1
#
_entry.id   AF-A0A380KFT2-F1
#
_cell.length_a   1.000
_cell.length_b   1.000
_cell.length_c   1.000
_cell.angle_alpha   90.00
_cell.angle_beta   90.00
_cell.angle_gamma   90.00
#
_symmetry.space_group_name_H-M   'P 1'
#
loop_
_entity.id
_entity.type
_entity.pdbx_description
1 polymer ?
#
loop_
_entity_poly.entity_id
_entity_poly.type
_entity_poly.pdbx_seq_one_letter_code
_entity_poly.pdbx_strand_id
1 'polypeptide(L)'
;MDLDDKLYHMTNVLMDLCDKLELKNRSTFILKYNLSQEESRTIDTIFLELLSNETQVTIDTFTDIVNNRLERHFSKPVIEELLEVYADYQPKAIKRVKL
;
A
#
# COMPACT_ATOMS: atom_id res chain seq x y z
N MET A 1 21.42 -18.66 12.47
CA MET A 1 20.57 -17.67 11.79
C MET A 1 19.33 -18.41 11.36
N ASP A 2 18.22 -18.13 12.03
CA ASP A 2 16.95 -18.75 11.70
C ASP A 2 16.40 -18.16 10.38
N LEU A 3 15.25 -18.64 9.89
CA LEU A 3 14.68 -18.21 8.62
C LEU A 3 14.22 -16.75 8.65
N ASP A 4 13.68 -16.29 9.77
CA ASP A 4 13.18 -14.93 9.98
C ASP A 4 14.34 -13.94 9.98
N ASP A 5 15.46 -14.26 10.63
CA ASP A 5 16.70 -13.47 10.55
C ASP A 5 17.19 -13.30 9.10
N LYS A 6 17.16 -14.39 8.32
CA LYS A 6 17.58 -14.36 6.91
C LYS A 6 16.65 -13.49 6.09
N LEU A 7 15.34 -13.62 6.28
CA LEU A 7 14.33 -12.82 5.59
C LEU A 7 14.46 -11.34 5.96
N TYR A 8 14.68 -11.03 7.23
CA TYR A 8 14.93 -9.66 7.70
C TYR A 8 16.12 -9.02 6.99
N HIS A 9 17.27 -9.71 6.93
CA HIS A 9 18.44 -9.21 6.21
C HIS A 9 18.21 -9.05 4.72
N MET A 10 17.52 -10.01 4.08
CA MET A 10 17.18 -9.91 2.65
C MET A 10 16.27 -8.70 2.38
N THR A 11 15.24 -8.49 3.20
CA THR A 11 14.33 -7.35 3.09
C THR A 11 15.06 -6.02 3.25
N ASN A 12 15.96 -5.90 4.23
CA ASN A 12 16.75 -4.68 4.42
C ASN A 12 17.66 -4.37 3.23
N VAL A 13 18.36 -5.37 2.69
CA VAL A 13 19.21 -5.19 1.50
C VAL A 13 18.37 -4.78 0.28
N LEU A 14 17.18 -5.38 0.11
CA LEU A 14 16.27 -5.00 -0.96
C LEU A 14 15.76 -3.57 -0.79
N MET A 15 15.40 -3.15 0.43
CA MET A 15 15.00 -1.78 0.73
C MET A 15 16.12 -0.77 0.43
N ASP A 16 17.36 -1.04 0.85
CA ASP A 16 18.51 -0.19 0.54
C ASP A 16 18.71 -0.02 -0.98
N LEU A 17 18.46 -1.07 -1.76
CA LEU A 17 18.53 -1.02 -3.23
C LEU A 17 17.37 -0.21 -3.81
N CYS A 18 16.15 -0.40 -3.30
CA CYS A 18 14.99 0.38 -3.71
C CYS A 18 15.20 1.87 -3.47
N ASP A 19 15.73 2.25 -2.31
CA ASP A 19 16.01 3.63 -1.95
C ASP A 19 17.10 4.24 -2.85
N LYS A 20 18.22 3.51 -3.09
CA LYS A 20 19.29 3.95 -3.99
C LYS A 20 18.84 4.15 -5.44
N LEU A 21 17.87 3.37 -5.87
CA LEU A 21 17.30 3.43 -7.21
C LEU A 21 16.05 4.33 -7.29
N GLU A 22 15.68 4.98 -6.18
CA GLU A 22 14.49 5.83 -6.06
C GLU A 22 13.20 5.13 -6.53
N LEU A 23 13.10 3.83 -6.27
CA LEU A 23 11.95 3.01 -6.69
C LEU A 23 10.73 3.30 -5.80
N LYS A 24 9.79 4.07 -6.34
CA LYS A 24 8.49 4.34 -5.73
C LYS A 24 7.39 3.62 -6.50
N ASN A 25 7.04 2.41 -6.07
CA ASN A 25 5.98 1.63 -6.68
C ASN A 25 5.30 0.71 -5.65
N ARG A 26 4.20 0.08 -6.06
CA ARG A 26 3.43 -0.84 -5.21
C ARG A 26 4.29 -1.91 -4.53
N SER A 27 5.27 -2.48 -5.23
CA SER A 27 6.13 -3.54 -4.68
C SER A 27 7.05 -3.01 -3.58
N THR A 28 7.60 -1.81 -3.74
CA THR A 28 8.44 -1.20 -2.71
C THR A 28 7.64 -0.78 -1.49
N PHE A 29 6.39 -0.33 -1.67
CA PHE A 29 5.47 -0.08 -0.56
C PHE A 29 5.14 -1.35 0.24
N ILE A 30 4.78 -2.44 -0.45
CA ILE A 30 4.50 -3.74 0.18
C ILE A 30 5.69 -4.21 1.02
N LEU A 31 6.90 -4.07 0.48
CA LEU A 31 8.13 -4.44 1.16
C LEU A 31 8.39 -3.54 2.38
N LYS A 32 8.29 -2.21 2.21
CA LYS A 32 8.53 -1.20 3.25
C LYS A 32 7.63 -1.37 4.46
N TYR A 33 6.35 -1.70 4.24
CA TYR A 33 5.37 -1.89 5.30
C TYR A 33 5.18 -3.36 5.72
N ASN A 34 6.04 -4.26 5.23
CA ASN A 34 5.99 -5.69 5.49
C ASN A 34 4.56 -6.25 5.38
N LEU A 35 3.92 -5.98 4.24
CA LEU A 35 2.58 -6.48 3.96
C LEU A 35 2.66 -7.94 3.51
N SER A 36 1.85 -8.78 4.13
CA SER A 36 1.60 -10.14 3.67
C SER A 36 0.91 -10.14 2.31
N GLN A 37 0.91 -11.31 1.66
CA GLN A 37 0.18 -11.52 0.42
C GLN A 37 -1.31 -11.26 0.58
N GLU A 38 -1.89 -11.62 1.73
CA GLU A 38 -3.30 -11.41 2.02
C GLU A 38 -3.63 -9.92 2.14
N GLU A 39 -2.87 -9.17 2.94
CA GLU A 39 -3.05 -7.71 3.08
C GLU A 39 -2.90 -7.00 1.74
N SER A 40 -1.92 -7.41 0.93
CA SER A 40 -1.73 -6.86 -0.42
C SER A 40 -2.94 -7.10 -1.33
N ARG A 41 -3.54 -8.30 -1.28
CA ARG A 41 -4.78 -8.61 -2.02
C ARG A 41 -5.98 -7.84 -1.48
N THR A 42 -6.05 -7.62 -0.18
CA THR A 42 -7.10 -6.81 0.45
C THR A 42 -7.06 -5.38 -0.05
N ILE A 43 -5.87 -4.77 -0.15
CA ILE A 43 -5.71 -3.44 -0.74
C ILE A 43 -6.16 -3.42 -2.20
N ASP A 44 -5.74 -4.40 -3.00
CA ASP A 44 -6.17 -4.48 -4.41
C ASP A 44 -7.70 -4.57 -4.53
N THR A 45 -8.34 -5.33 -3.62
CA THR A 45 -9.79 -5.49 -3.56
C THR A 45 -10.48 -4.18 -3.19
N ILE A 46 -9.95 -3.43 -2.22
CA ILE A 46 -10.46 -2.09 -1.86
C ILE A 46 -10.50 -1.17 -3.08
N PHE A 47 -9.41 -1.12 -3.86
CA PHE A 47 -9.39 -0.28 -5.05
C PHE A 47 -10.34 -0.75 -6.16
N LEU A 48 -10.52 -2.06 -6.34
CA LEU A 48 -11.51 -2.61 -7.28
C LEU A 48 -12.95 -2.25 -6.87
N GLU A 49 -13.26 -2.27 -5.58
CA GLU A 49 -14.57 -1.85 -5.07
C GLU A 49 -14.81 -0.34 -5.25
N LEU A 50 -13.77 0.49 -5.06
CA LEU A 50 -13.84 1.92 -5.37
C LEU A 50 -14.15 2.20 -6.85
N LEU A 51 -13.69 1.33 -7.76
CA LEU A 51 -14.04 1.46 -9.18
C LEU A 51 -15.50 1.08 -9.45
N SER A 52 -16.02 0.12 -8.71
CA SER A 52 -17.39 -0.40 -8.87
C SER A 52 -18.43 0.54 -8.27
N ASN A 53 -18.07 1.29 -7.22
CA ASN A 53 -18.91 2.31 -6.63
C ASN A 53 -18.72 3.64 -7.38
N GLU A 54 -19.80 4.23 -7.89
CA GLU A 54 -19.72 5.49 -8.65
C GLU A 54 -19.38 6.72 -7.78
N THR A 55 -19.34 6.54 -6.46
CA THR A 55 -19.13 7.59 -5.47
C THR A 55 -17.65 7.87 -5.20
N GLN A 56 -17.31 9.16 -5.05
CA GLN A 56 -16.01 9.55 -4.53
C GLN A 56 -15.98 9.44 -3.00
N VAL A 57 -14.82 9.08 -2.45
CA VAL A 57 -14.56 9.02 -1.00
C VAL A 57 -13.50 10.04 -0.62
N THR A 58 -13.55 10.53 0.62
CA THR A 58 -12.46 11.38 1.16
C THR A 58 -11.26 10.53 1.55
N ILE A 59 -10.07 11.13 1.65
CA ILE A 59 -8.88 10.44 2.15
C ILE A 59 -9.06 9.90 3.58
N ASP A 60 -9.82 10.60 4.42
CA ASP A 60 -10.08 10.15 5.79
C ASP A 60 -10.98 8.90 5.77
N THR A 61 -12.04 8.90 4.94
CA THR A 61 -12.88 7.70 4.72
C THR A 61 -12.08 6.54 4.13
N PHE A 62 -11.18 6.81 3.17
CA PHE A 62 -10.33 5.79 2.58
C PHE A 62 -9.35 5.21 3.61
N THR A 63 -8.77 6.07 4.45
CA THR A 63 -7.89 5.67 5.57
C THR A 63 -8.62 4.72 6.50
N ASP A 64 -9.86 5.04 6.88
CA ASP A 64 -10.69 4.19 7.73
C ASP A 64 -10.98 2.83 7.06
N ILE A 65 -11.31 2.81 5.76
CA ILE A 65 -11.56 1.56 5.03
C ILE A 65 -10.32 0.66 5.03
N VAL A 66 -9.15 1.23 4.72
CA VAL A 66 -7.88 0.48 4.67
C VAL A 66 -7.53 -0.05 6.06
N ASN A 67 -7.53 0.81 7.08
CA ASN A 67 -7.16 0.44 8.44
C ASN A 67 -8.10 -0.61 9.04
N ASN A 68 -9.41 -0.48 8.81
CA ASN A 68 -10.39 -1.45 9.31
C ASN A 68 -10.27 -2.81 8.62
N ARG A 69 -10.01 -2.85 7.31
CA ARG A 69 -9.93 -4.12 6.56
C ARG A 69 -8.60 -4.84 6.73
N LEU A 70 -7.51 -4.10 6.96
CA LEU A 70 -6.20 -4.68 7.20
C LEU A 70 -5.96 -4.95 8.70
N GLU A 71 -6.86 -4.52 9.58
CA GLU A 71 -6.66 -4.55 11.04
C GLU A 71 -5.33 -3.87 11.45
N ARG A 72 -5.00 -2.77 10.76
CA ARG A 72 -3.77 -1.99 10.94
C ARG A 72 -4.06 -0.52 11.22
N HIS A 73 -3.07 0.18 11.75
CA HIS A 73 -3.12 1.62 12.00
C HIS A 73 -2.09 2.36 11.15
N PHE A 74 -2.39 2.54 9.86
CA PHE A 74 -1.64 3.45 9.01
C PHE A 74 -2.03 4.90 9.29
N SER A 75 -1.01 5.73 9.47
CA SER A 75 -1.17 7.19 9.52
C SER A 75 -1.56 7.73 8.14
N LYS A 76 -2.17 8.91 8.10
CA LYS A 76 -2.55 9.60 6.85
C LYS A 76 -1.39 9.73 5.84
N PRO A 77 -0.15 10.11 6.23
CA PRO A 77 0.98 10.15 5.30
C PRO A 77 1.30 8.79 4.63
N VAL A 78 1.11 7.68 5.35
CA VAL A 78 1.32 6.34 4.80
C VAL A 78 0.22 5.99 3.79
N ILE A 79 -1.00 6.44 4.04
CA ILE A 79 -2.12 6.29 3.09
C ILE A 79 -1.92 7.17 1.85
N GLU A 80 -1.37 8.38 2.00
CA GLU A 80 -0.99 9.22 0.87
C GLU A 80 0.08 8.55 0.01
N GLU A 81 1.11 7.97 0.63
CA GLU A 81 2.13 7.17 -0.06
C GLU A 81 1.51 5.95 -0.76
N LEU A 82 0.57 5.25 -0.11
CA LEU A 82 -0.19 4.15 -0.72
C LEU A 82 -0.93 4.61 -1.98
N LEU A 83 -1.59 5.76 -1.93
CA LEU A 83 -2.31 6.31 -3.09
C LEU A 83 -1.35 6.70 -4.21
N GLU A 84 -0.20 7.28 -3.88
CA GLU A 84 0.86 7.64 -4.83
C GLU A 84 1.36 6.40 -5.58
N VAL A 85 1.78 5.36 -4.86
CA VAL A 85 2.36 4.15 -5.48
C VAL A 85 1.33 3.28 -6.20
N TYR A 86 0.04 3.42 -5.88
CA TYR A 86 -1.06 2.77 -6.60
C TYR A 86 -1.59 3.60 -7.77
N ALA A 87 -1.13 4.85 -7.96
CA ALA A 87 -1.53 5.66 -9.12
C ALA A 87 -1.11 5.03 -10.46
N ASP A 88 0.06 4.39 -10.50
CA ASP A 88 0.53 3.69 -11.70
C ASP A 88 -0.15 2.33 -11.89
N TYR A 89 -0.56 1.69 -10.79
CA TYR A 89 -1.16 0.35 -10.80
C TYR A 89 -2.67 0.38 -11.06
N GLN A 90 -3.39 1.32 -10.44
CA GLN A 90 -4.84 1.49 -10.55
C GLN A 90 -5.25 2.97 -10.67
N PRO A 91 -4.85 3.68 -11.75
CA PRO A 91 -5.03 5.12 -11.90
C PRO A 91 -6.49 5.58 -11.83
N LYS A 92 -7.43 4.75 -12.28
CA LYS A 92 -8.86 5.07 -12.24
C LYS A 92 -9.42 5.03 -10.82
N ALA A 93 -8.91 4.16 -9.96
CA ALA A 93 -9.40 4.00 -8.59
C ALA A 93 -8.93 5.18 -7.72
N ILE A 94 -7.69 5.61 -7.92
CA ILE A 94 -7.12 6.79 -7.23
C ILE A 94 -7.95 8.05 -7.47
N LYS A 95 -8.48 8.27 -8.68
CA LYS A 95 -9.36 9.41 -8.99
C LYS A 95 -10.69 9.42 -8.21
N ARG A 96 -11.02 8.32 -7.54
CA ARG A 96 -12.19 8.23 -6.65
C ARG A 96 -11.88 8.67 -5.23
N VAL A 97 -10.61 8.82 -4.87
CA VAL A 97 -10.18 9.30 -3.55
C VAL A 97 -9.85 10.77 -3.63
N LYS A 98 -10.55 11.58 -2.84
CA LYS A 98 -10.33 13.03 -2.72
C LYS A 98 -9.35 13.29 -1.58
N LEU A 99 -8.16 13.77 -1.94
CA LEU A 99 -7.12 14.23 -1.02
C LEU A 99 -7.59 15.48 -0.24
#